data_AF-A0A2X3H205-F1
#
_entry.id   AF-A0A2X3H205-F1
#
_cell.length_a   1.000
_cell.length_b   1.000
_cell.length_c   1.000
_cell.angle_alpha   90.00
_cell.angle_beta   90.00
_cell.angle_gamma   90.00
#
_symmetry.space_group_name_H-M   'P 1'
#
loop_
_entity.id
_entity.type
_entity.pdbx_description
1 polymer ?
#
loop_
_entity_poly.entity_id
_entity_poly.type
_entity_poly.pdbx_seq_one_letter_code
_entity_poly.pdbx_strand_id
1 'polypeptide(L)' 'MPIMLQTSAKNMVGVSLLGIGGASAINTKHVKSVEILAYGELGTESIKKIYFDRYRVIVGIDTEGNTLQKQEVRKYAR' A
#
# COMPACT_ATOMS: atom_id res chain seq x y z
N MET A 1 13.51 -3.16 -9.76
CA MET A 1 12.21 -3.34 -9.05
C MET A 1 11.03 -2.49 -9.55
N PRO A 2 11.13 -1.20 -9.93
CA PRO A 2 9.92 -0.39 -10.23
C PRO A 2 9.17 -0.82 -11.50
N ILE A 3 9.85 -1.47 -12.45
CA ILE A 3 9.25 -1.92 -13.72
C ILE A 3 8.28 -3.09 -13.51
N MET A 4 8.57 -4.03 -12.60
CA MET A 4 7.80 -5.27 -12.46
C MET A 4 6.38 -5.05 -11.91
N LEU A 5 6.23 -4.10 -10.96
CA LEU A 5 4.92 -3.72 -10.41
C LEU A 5 4.08 -2.92 -11.42
N GLN A 6 4.70 -2.04 -12.20
CA GLN A 6 4.00 -1.28 -13.25
C GLN A 6 3.47 -2.20 -14.36
N THR A 7 4.24 -3.22 -14.76
CA THR A 7 3.81 -4.16 -15.80
C THR A 7 2.68 -5.09 -15.32
N SER A 8 2.71 -5.54 -14.06
CA SER A 8 1.61 -6.38 -13.53
C SER A 8 0.29 -5.61 -13.41
N ALA A 9 0.31 -4.34 -12.97
CA ALA A 9 -0.90 -3.51 -12.90
C ALA A 9 -1.48 -3.15 -14.27
N LYS A 10 -0.70 -3.24 -15.35
CA LYS A 10 -1.21 -3.06 -16.72
C LYS A 10 -1.92 -4.29 -17.28
N ASN A 11 -1.51 -5.48 -16.85
CA ASN A 11 -2.06 -6.74 -17.33
C ASN A 11 -3.12 -7.34 -16.38
N MET A 12 -3.30 -6.75 -15.20
CA MET A 12 -4.35 -7.06 -14.24
C MET A 12 -5.04 -5.75 -13.83
N VAL A 13 -6.38 -5.70 -13.87
CA VAL A 13 -7.12 -4.51 -13.43
C VAL A 13 -6.98 -4.37 -11.91
N GLY A 14 -6.12 -3.48 -11.45
CA GLY A 14 -5.83 -3.28 -10.03
C GLY A 14 -5.29 -1.89 -9.71
N VAL A 15 -5.41 -1.50 -8.44
CA VAL A 15 -4.91 -0.22 -7.90
C VAL A 15 -3.86 -0.51 -6.82
N SER A 16 -2.74 0.22 -6.85
CA SER A 16 -1.74 0.18 -5.77
C SER A 16 -1.95 1.33 -4.80
N LEU A 17 -2.19 1.01 -3.54
CA LEU A 17 -2.41 1.96 -2.46
C LEU A 17 -1.15 2.10 -1.62
N LEU A 18 -0.65 3.33 -1.50
CA LEU A 18 0.52 3.68 -0.69
C LEU A 18 0.09 4.10 0.71
N GLY A 19 0.66 3.45 1.72
CA GLY A 19 0.64 3.92 3.10
C GLY A 19 1.72 4.98 3.34
N ILE A 20 1.52 5.80 4.37
CA ILE A 20 2.54 6.75 4.83
C ILE A 20 3.58 6.01 5.68
N GLY A 21 4.82 5.96 5.21
CA GLY A 21 5.95 5.41 5.95
C GLY A 21 6.23 6.18 7.24
N GLY A 22 6.58 5.47 8.32
CA GLY A 22 6.89 6.07 9.63
C GLY A 22 5.67 6.51 10.46
N ALA A 23 4.45 6.49 9.91
CA ALA A 23 3.24 6.92 10.60
C ALA A 23 2.49 5.79 11.34
N SER A 24 3.15 4.65 11.62
CA SER A 24 2.50 3.45 12.15
C SER A 24 1.77 3.70 13.48
N ALA A 25 2.42 4.36 14.45
CA ALA A 25 1.84 4.63 15.76
C ALA A 25 0.55 5.47 15.71
N ILE A 26 0.47 6.44 14.78
CA ILE A 26 -0.72 7.26 14.56
C ILE A 26 -1.80 6.42 13.87
N ASN A 27 -1.40 5.67 12.84
CA ASN A 27 -2.29 4.85 12.04
C ASN A 27 -2.91 3.67 12.82
N THR A 28 -2.26 3.17 13.87
CA THR A 28 -2.81 2.12 14.74
C THR A 28 -4.15 2.50 15.36
N LYS A 29 -4.45 3.79 15.54
CA LYS A 29 -5.76 4.27 16.03
C LYS A 29 -6.94 3.87 15.13
N HIS A 30 -6.66 3.54 13.87
CA HIS A 30 -7.65 3.14 12.88
C HIS A 30 -7.81 1.62 12.75
N VAL A 31 -6.96 0.82 13.40
CA VAL A 31 -7.07 -0.64 13.43
C VAL A 31 -8.17 -1.05 14.41
N LYS A 32 -9.14 -1.88 14.00
CA LYS A 32 -10.19 -2.41 14.88
C LYS A 32 -10.01 -3.86 15.25
N SER A 33 -9.37 -4.66 14.39
CA SER A 33 -9.03 -6.04 14.70
C SER A 33 -7.84 -6.52 13.89
N VAL A 34 -7.13 -7.50 14.45
CA VAL A 34 -6.02 -8.22 13.83
C VAL A 34 -6.19 -9.69 14.15
N GLU A 35 -6.22 -10.52 13.11
CA GLU A 35 -6.31 -11.98 13.21
C GLU A 35 -5.16 -12.59 12.40
N ILE A 36 -4.43 -13.54 12.98
CA ILE A 36 -3.41 -14.31 12.26
C ILE A 36 -4.12 -15.43 11.50
N LEU A 37 -4.00 -15.44 10.17
CA LEU A 37 -4.62 -16.45 9.32
C LEU A 37 -3.71 -17.63 9.00
N ALA A 38 -2.39 -17.41 8.93
CA ALA A 38 -1.42 -18.45 8.60
C ALA A 38 0.00 -18.06 9.08
N TYR A 39 0.86 -19.08 9.26
CA TYR A 39 2.29 -18.94 9.58
C TYR A 39 2.56 -18.14 10.86
N GLY A 40 1.88 -18.49 11.96
CA GLY A 40 1.96 -17.76 13.24
C GLY A 40 3.36 -17.74 13.86
N GLU A 41 4.15 -18.76 13.58
CA GLU A 41 5.55 -18.90 13.99
C GLU A 41 6.47 -17.80 13.45
N LEU A 42 6.09 -17.14 12.34
CA LEU A 42 6.82 -16.00 11.76
C LEU A 42 6.54 -14.68 12.51
N GLY A 43 5.69 -14.68 13.53
CA GLY A 43 5.40 -13.52 14.37
C GLY A 43 4.91 -12.31 13.57
N THR A 44 5.71 -11.24 13.53
CA THR A 44 5.37 -9.98 12.85
C THR A 44 5.16 -10.15 11.34
N GLU A 45 5.80 -11.15 10.73
CA GLU A 45 5.76 -11.41 9.29
C GLU A 45 4.63 -12.37 8.86
N SER A 46 3.86 -12.91 9.82
CA SER A 46 2.73 -13.81 9.53
C SER A 46 1.62 -13.13 8.71
N ILE A 47 0.83 -13.94 7.99
CA ILE A 47 -0.32 -13.44 7.21
C ILE A 47 -1.44 -13.06 8.18
N LYS A 48 -1.89 -11.80 8.07
CA LYS A 48 -2.89 -11.22 8.98
C LYS A 48 -4.10 -10.69 8.22
N LYS A 49 -5.30 -10.96 8.74
CA LYS A 49 -6.52 -10.23 8.39
C LYS A 49 -6.63 -9.04 9.34
N ILE A 50 -6.62 -7.84 8.78
CA ILE A 50 -6.67 -6.60 9.55
C ILE A 50 -7.91 -5.82 9.12
N TYR A 51 -8.76 -5.45 10.07
CA TYR A 51 -9.87 -4.55 9.83
C TYR A 51 -9.48 -3.14 10.23
N PHE A 52 -9.77 -2.17 9.35
CA PHE A 52 -9.56 -0.76 9.61
C PHE A 52 -10.86 0.05 9.49
N ASP A 53 -10.96 1.13 10.24
CA ASP A 53 -12.00 2.16 10.11
C ASP A 53 -11.33 3.49 9.75
N ARG A 54 -11.71 4.04 8.58
CA ARG A 54 -11.20 5.33 8.08
C ARG A 54 -9.67 5.40 7.99
N TYR A 55 -9.04 4.34 7.46
CA TYR A 55 -7.60 4.32 7.18
C TYR A 55 -7.24 5.12 5.94
N ARG A 56 -6.17 5.91 6.02
CA ARG A 56 -5.75 6.82 4.94
C ARG A 56 -4.66 6.19 4.09
N VAL A 57 -4.86 6.25 2.78
CA VAL A 57 -3.92 5.78 1.74
C VAL A 57 -3.93 6.74 0.56
N ILE A 58 -2.90 6.65 -0.28
CA ILE A 58 -2.77 7.41 -1.53
C ILE A 58 -2.76 6.43 -2.70
N VAL A 59 -3.41 6.77 -3.81
CA VAL A 59 -3.29 6.00 -5.06
C VAL A 59 -1.88 6.22 -5.61
N GLY A 60 -1.05 5.18 -5.53
CA GLY A 60 0.32 5.20 -6.07
C GLY A 60 0.37 4.83 -7.53
N ILE A 61 -0.42 3.82 -7.92
CA ILE A 61 -0.59 3.36 -9.31
C ILE A 61 -2.08 3.13 -9.55
N ASP A 62 -2.65 3.77 -10.57
CA ASP A 62 -4.04 3.58 -10.96
C ASP A 62 -4.22 2.42 -11.95
N THR A 63 -5.47 2.15 -12.34
CA THR A 63 -5.83 1.06 -13.26
C THR A 63 -5.37 1.29 -14.71
N GLU A 64 -4.90 2.49 -15.05
CA GLU A 64 -4.36 2.83 -16.37
C GLU A 64 -2.83 2.72 -16.39
N GLY A 65 -2.21 2.40 -15.25
CA GLY A 65 -0.77 2.33 -15.09
C GLY A 65 -0.10 3.70 -14.94
N ASN A 66 -0.87 4.76 -14.66
CA ASN A 66 -0.31 6.05 -14.25
C ASN A 66 0.28 5.90 -12.84
N THR A 67 1.35 6.63 -12.57
CA THR A 67 2.05 6.56 -11.28
C THR A 67 2.25 7.93 -10.68
N LEU A 68 2.02 8.04 -9.36
CA LEU A 68 2.22 9.27 -8.59
C LEU A 68 3.63 9.87 -8.81
N GLN A 69 4.67 9.03 -8.85
CA GLN A 69 6.05 9.50 -9.01
C GLN A 69 6.29 10.16 -10.37
N LYS A 70 5.73 9.63 -11.46
CA LYS A 70 5.86 10.23 -12.80
C LYS A 70 5.10 11.55 -12.93
N GLN A 71 3.95 11.66 -12.26
CA GLN A 71 3.07 12.84 -12.33
C GLN A 71 3.56 13.98 -11.43
N GLU A 72 3.92 13.69 -10.19
CA GLU A 72 4.13 14.73 -9.17
C GLU A 72 5.60 15.09 -8.98
N VAL A 73 6.52 14.13 -8.94
CA VAL A 73 7.94 14.43 -8.63
C VAL A 73 8.54 15.43 -9.63
N ARG A 74 8.19 15.29 -10.91
CA ARG A 74 8.67 16.20 -11.97
C ARG A 74 8.25 17.66 -11.76
N LYS A 75 7.10 17.91 -11.13
CA LYS A 75 6.60 19.28 -10.88
C LYS A 75 7.43 20.03 -9.84
N TYR A 76 8.14 19.31 -8.98
CA TYR A 76 8.90 19.86 -7.87
C TYR A 76 10.41 19.59 -7.96
N ALA A 77 10.87 18.95 -9.03
CA ALA A 77 12.29 18.81 -9.33
C ALA A 77 12.85 20.20 -9.67
N ARG A 78 13.76 20.71 -8.83
CA ARG A 78 14.52 21.94 -9.07
C ARG A 78 15.75 21.65 -9.91
#